data_AF-A0A7W1HXM4-F1
#
_entry.id   AF-A0A7W1HXM4-F1
#
_cell.length_a   1.000
_cell.length_b   1.000
_cell.length_c   1.000
_cell.angle_alpha   90.00
_cell.angle_beta   90.00
_cell.angle_gamma   90.00
#
_symmetry.space_group_name_H-M   'P 1'
#
loop_
_entity.id
_entity.type
_entity.pdbx_description
1 polymer ?
#
loop_
_entity_poly.entity_id
_entity_poly.type
_entity_poly.pdbx_seq_one_letter_code
_entity_poly.pdbx_strand_id
1 'polypeptide(L)' 'MVKPHRRRSAMTEEADRAVLPVIRQLKAEHPFWGYRRVWAYLRFVERRQINKKRVYRLLGENGLLVTGHEKLKARRAVS' A
#
# COMPACT_ATOMS: atom_id res chain seq x y z
N MET A 1 16.41 1.30 -6.45
CA MET A 1 16.61 2.63 -7.09
C MET A 1 15.24 3.14 -7.55
N VAL A 2 14.58 3.99 -6.76
CA VAL A 2 13.25 4.54 -7.13
C VAL A 2 13.49 5.66 -8.14
N LYS A 3 12.95 5.53 -9.36
CA LYS A 3 13.11 6.56 -10.40
C LYS A 3 12.52 7.89 -9.91
N PRO A 4 13.21 9.03 -10.09
CA PRO A 4 12.70 10.32 -9.66
C PRO A 4 11.37 10.59 -10.38
N HIS A 5 10.28 10.64 -9.62
CA HIS A 5 9.01 11.07 -10.16
C HIS A 5 9.08 12.58 -10.41
N ARG A 6 8.49 13.04 -11.53
CA ARG A 6 8.26 14.46 -11.80
C ARG A 6 7.63 15.09 -10.55
N ARG A 7 8.11 16.26 -10.11
CA ARG A 7 7.57 16.96 -8.93
C ARG A 7 6.05 17.07 -9.07
N ARG A 8 5.34 16.59 -8.04
CA ARG A 8 3.89 16.65 -7.96
C ARG A 8 3.49 18.10 -7.65
N SER A 9 2.26 18.47 -7.98
CA SER A 9 1.71 19.74 -7.49
C SER A 9 1.57 19.68 -5.97
N ALA A 10 1.74 20.83 -5.29
CA ALA A 10 1.58 20.94 -3.85
C ALA A 10 0.22 20.38 -3.37
N MET A 11 -0.85 20.62 -4.12
CA MET A 11 -2.18 20.08 -3.84
C MET A 11 -2.21 18.55 -3.82
N THR A 12 -1.49 17.89 -4.73
CA THR A 12 -1.41 16.42 -4.77
C THR A 12 -0.64 15.87 -3.57
N GLU A 13 0.43 16.56 -3.18
CA GLU A 13 1.25 16.18 -2.02
C GLU A 13 0.49 16.34 -0.70
N GLU A 14 -0.29 17.41 -0.56
CA GLU A 14 -1.17 17.63 0.58
C GLU A 14 -2.22 16.52 0.69
N ALA A 15 -2.87 16.20 -0.43
CA ALA A 15 -3.83 15.11 -0.48
C ALA A 15 -3.19 13.75 -0.18
N ASP A 16 -1.92 13.53 -0.58
CA ASP A 16 -1.17 12.31 -0.28
C ASP A 16 -0.87 12.23 1.22
N ARG A 17 -0.43 13.34 1.84
CA ARG A 17 -0.21 13.46 3.29
C ARG A 17 -1.48 13.18 4.10
N ALA A 18 -2.65 13.62 3.63
CA ALA A 18 -3.92 13.36 4.31
C ALA A 18 -4.36 11.89 4.27
N VAL A 19 -3.90 11.10 3.30
CA VAL A 19 -4.29 9.68 3.13
C VAL A 19 -3.29 8.72 3.80
N LEU A 20 -2.02 9.13 3.91
CA LEU A 20 -0.96 8.29 4.47
C LEU A 20 -1.23 7.77 5.90
N PRO A 21 -1.73 8.57 6.86
CA PRO A 21 -2.04 8.10 8.21
C PRO A 21 -3.07 6.97 8.20
N VAL A 22 -4.12 7.10 7.38
CA VAL A 22 -5.16 6.07 7.24
C VAL A 22 -4.58 4.77 6.70
N ILE A 23 -3.73 4.85 5.68
CA ILE A 23 -3.05 3.67 5.14
C ILE A 23 -2.19 3.00 6.20
N ARG A 24 -1.47 3.76 7.02
CA ARG A 24 -0.63 3.23 8.11
C ARG A 24 -1.47 2.55 9.19
N GLN A 25 -2.60 3.14 9.58
CA GLN A 25 -3.52 2.54 10.53
C GLN A 25 -4.08 1.22 10.00
N LEU A 26 -4.60 1.20 8.76
CA LEU A 26 -5.10 -0.02 8.11
C LEU A 26 -4.04 -1.10 8.01
N LYS A 27 -2.78 -0.72 7.85
CA LYS A 27 -1.66 -1.66 7.83
C LYS A 27 -1.29 -2.20 9.20
N ALA A 28 -1.44 -1.40 10.26
CA ALA A 28 -1.25 -1.87 11.63
C ALA A 28 -2.36 -2.87 12.01
N GLU A 29 -3.61 -2.57 11.67
CA GLU A 29 -4.76 -3.44 11.90
C GLU A 29 -4.73 -4.69 11.00
N HIS A 30 -4.24 -4.54 9.76
CA HIS A 30 -4.20 -5.60 8.76
C HIS A 30 -2.83 -5.71 8.07
N PRO A 31 -1.82 -6.30 8.74
CA PRO A 31 -0.45 -6.39 8.21
C PRO A 31 -0.36 -7.09 6.85
N PHE A 32 -1.17 -8.13 6.64
CA PHE A 32 -1.19 -8.95 5.43
C PHE A 32 -1.98 -8.35 4.26
N TRP A 33 -2.58 -7.17 4.43
CA TRP A 33 -3.32 -6.55 3.33
C TRP A 33 -2.39 -5.96 2.28
N GLY A 34 -2.47 -6.52 1.07
CA GLY A 34 -1.89 -5.92 -0.12
C GLY A 34 -2.63 -4.64 -0.54
N TYR A 35 -2.03 -3.90 -1.49
CA TYR A 35 -2.56 -2.60 -1.93
C TYR A 35 -4.01 -2.67 -2.45
N ARG A 36 -4.45 -3.82 -2.99
CA ARG A 36 -5.83 -4.03 -3.49
C ARG A 36 -6.87 -3.94 -2.37
N ARG A 37 -6.58 -4.53 -1.21
CA ARG A 37 -7.50 -4.50 -0.05
C ARG A 37 -7.52 -3.12 0.60
N VAL A 38 -6.35 -2.51 0.76
CA VAL A 38 -6.24 -1.12 1.25
C VAL A 38 -7.02 -0.17 0.33
N TRP A 39 -6.87 -0.28 -0.99
CA TRP A 39 -7.64 0.53 -1.94
C TRP A 39 -9.15 0.32 -1.81
N ALA A 40 -9.61 -0.94 -1.68
CA ALA A 40 -11.03 -1.24 -1.54
C ALA A 40 -11.61 -0.62 -0.27
N TYR A 41 -10.89 -0.69 0.85
CA TYR A 41 -11.31 -0.05 2.09
C TYR A 41 -11.44 1.47 1.92
N LEU A 42 -10.41 2.13 1.38
CA LEU A 42 -10.44 3.58 1.14
C LEU A 42 -11.58 3.99 0.21
N ARG A 43 -11.90 3.17 -0.80
CA ARG A 43 -12.92 3.48 -1.80
C ARG A 43 -14.34 3.25 -1.29
N PHE A 44 -14.59 2.14 -0.60
CA PHE A 44 -15.95 1.69 -0.27
C PHE A 44 -16.34 2.01 1.17
N VAL A 45 -15.40 1.95 2.11
CA VAL A 45 -15.66 2.23 3.53
C VAL A 45 -15.52 3.73 3.79
N GLU A 46 -14.36 4.31 3.46
CA GLU A 46 -14.14 5.75 3.64
C GLU A 46 -14.73 6.61 2.51
N ARG A 47 -15.31 5.99 1.48
CA ARG A 47 -15.91 6.66 0.31
C ARG A 47 -14.97 7.67 -0.38
N ARG A 48 -13.65 7.48 -0.28
CA ARG A 48 -12.68 8.38 -0.92
C ARG A 48 -12.56 8.10 -2.42
N GLN A 49 -12.50 9.17 -3.20
CA GLN A 49 -12.28 9.12 -4.65
C GLN A 49 -10.79 8.92 -4.98
N ILE A 50 -10.18 7.81 -4.53
CA ILE A 50 -8.76 7.50 -4.75
C ILE A 50 -8.54 6.43 -5.82
N ASN A 51 -7.58 6.67 -6.71
CA ASN A 51 -7.20 5.72 -7.76
C ASN A 51 -6.28 4.61 -7.20
N LYS A 52 -6.47 3.37 -7.67
CA LYS A 52 -5.61 2.20 -7.38
C LYS A 52 -4.12 2.50 -7.58
N LYS A 53 -3.76 3.19 -8.67
CA LYS A 53 -2.36 3.53 -8.99
C LYS A 53 -1.73 4.43 -7.92
N ARG A 54 -2.52 5.36 -7.38
CA ARG A 54 -2.10 6.29 -6.32
C ARG A 54 -1.85 5.54 -5.01
N VAL A 55 -2.75 4.63 -4.64
CA VAL A 55 -2.57 3.77 -3.45
C VAL A 55 -1.33 2.89 -3.60
N TYR A 56 -1.16 2.22 -4.74
CA TYR A 56 0.02 1.40 -5.02
C TYR A 56 1.32 2.20 -4.90
N ARG A 57 1.37 3.41 -5.50
CA ARG A 57 2.51 4.32 -5.39
C ARG A 57 2.80 4.71 -3.94
N LEU A 58 1.78 5.13 -3.18
CA LEU A 58 1.95 5.54 -1.78
C LEU A 58 2.48 4.42 -0.91
N LEU A 59 1.95 3.19 -1.07
CA LEU A 59 2.49 2.04 -0.35
C LEU A 59 3.94 1.75 -0.75
N GLY A 60 4.27 1.83 -2.03
CA GLY A 60 5.64 1.61 -2.53
C GLY A 60 6.64 2.65 -2.02
N GLU A 61 6.29 3.94 -2.09
CA GLU A 61 7.11 5.06 -1.60
C GLU A 61 7.36 4.98 -0.08
N ASN A 62 6.45 4.37 0.68
CA ASN A 62 6.53 4.26 2.14
C ASN A 62 6.99 2.88 2.63
N GLY A 63 7.38 1.96 1.74
CA GLY A 63 7.80 0.62 2.13
C GLY A 63 6.69 -0.25 2.77
N LEU A 64 5.43 0.08 2.50
CA LEU A 64 4.25 -0.61 3.08
C LEU A 64 3.73 -1.74 2.17
N LEU A 65 4.39 -2.02 1.05
CA LEU A 65 4.02 -3.14 0.20
C LEU A 65 4.25 -4.45 0.95
N VAL A 66 3.28 -5.38 0.85
CA VAL A 66 3.48 -6.74 1.35
C VAL A 66 4.52 -7.39 0.44
N THR A 67 5.75 -7.51 0.93
CA THR A 67 6.73 -8.42 0.35
C THR A 67 6.21 -9.83 0.62
N GLY A 68 5.92 -10.57 -0.45
CA GLY A 68 5.47 -11.96 -0.30
C GLY A 68 6.50 -12.69 0.55
N HIS A 69 6.07 -13.17 1.72
CA HIS A 69 6.92 -13.94 2.61
C HIS A 69 7.64 -14.99 1.76
N GLU A 70 8.97 -14.95 1.80
CA GLU A 70 9.85 -15.88 1.12
C GLU A 70 9.29 -17.29 1.33
N LYS A 71 9.18 -18.03 0.23
CA LYS A 71 8.58 -19.35 0.13
C LYS A 71 8.94 -20.18 1.36
N LEU A 72 8.05 -20.23 2.36
CA LEU A 72 8.09 -21.25 3.40
C LEU A 72 7.70 -22.56 2.71
N LYS A 73 8.65 -23.13 1.99
CA LYS A 73 8.51 -24.39 1.30
C LYS A 73 8.60 -25.45 2.39
N ALA A 74 7.48 -26.10 2.67
CA ALA A 74 7.47 -27.24 3.58
C ALA A 74 8.55 -28.24 3.11
N ARG A 75 9.49 -28.60 4.00
CA ARG A 75 10.46 -29.66 3.71
C ARG A 75 9.64 -30.97 3.66
N ARG A 76 9.47 -31.53 2.47
CA ARG A 76 8.90 -32.88 2.35
C ARG A 76 9.95 -33.86 2.84
N ALA A 77 9.63 -34.65 3.86
CA ALA A 77 10.42 -35.82 4.18
C ALA A 77 10.32 -36.79 2.99
N VAL A 78 11.47 -37.20 2.46
CA VAL A 78 11.53 -38.32 1.52
C VAL A 78 11.54 -39.57 2.39
N SER A 79 10.50 -40.40 2.25
CA SER A 79 10.41 -41.73 2.86
C SER A 79 11.33 -42.72 2.16
#